data_AF-A0A1X2KNX2-F1
#
_entry.id   AF-A0A1X2KNX2-F1
#
_cell.length_a   1.000
_cell.length_b   1.000
_cell.length_c   1.000
_cell.angle_alpha   90.00
_cell.angle_beta   90.00
_cell.angle_gamma   90.00
#
_symmetry.space_group_name_H-M   'P 1'
#
loop_
_entity.id
_entity.type
_entity.pdbx_description
1 polymer ?
#
loop_
_entity_poly.entity_id
_entity_poly.type
_entity_poly.pdbx_seq_one_letter_code
_entity_poly.pdbx_strand_id
1 'polypeptide(L)'
;MITTAIDRGLSAELAEDLAATALTLAKRFAAGATMWSIAPSWEPHALHVAVEFVHPVIMGKRALPAVALTGPDLVDLVRVSVRPGDIVIAISGADNADVRSVMRRAPAWGATTIWIGSGDAPPAAAADHVLWLDDPDPRVPATGGFVLFYHLLWELTHVCFEHSGLLKPKPGDEVCVTCSDEGRLGEVVSASVDGQARVRTARGIEDVVTTLVDPVAAGELVLVHAGTAISHVDEEDVS
;
A
#
# COMPACT_ATOMS: atom_id res chain seq x y z
N MET A 1 -11.36 -1.97 -34.52
CA MET A 1 -11.62 -2.72 -33.29
C MET A 1 -10.56 -2.30 -32.29
N ILE A 2 -10.95 -1.67 -31.19
CA ILE A 2 -10.04 -1.38 -30.08
C ILE A 2 -10.12 -2.61 -29.18
N THR A 3 -9.05 -3.38 -29.14
CA THR A 3 -8.93 -4.59 -28.32
C THR A 3 -8.60 -4.17 -26.90
N THR A 4 -9.48 -4.43 -25.94
CA THR A 4 -9.25 -4.15 -24.51
C THR A 4 -8.46 -5.29 -23.85
N ALA A 5 -7.77 -5.04 -22.74
CA ALA A 5 -7.02 -6.06 -21.99
C ALA A 5 -7.80 -7.37 -21.72
N ILE A 6 -9.12 -7.29 -21.53
CA ILE A 6 -10.00 -8.46 -21.32
C ILE A 6 -9.95 -9.45 -22.51
N ASP A 7 -9.75 -8.96 -23.73
CA ASP A 7 -9.65 -9.80 -24.93
C ASP A 7 -8.28 -10.49 -25.09
N ARG A 8 -7.24 -10.07 -24.35
CA ARG A 8 -5.88 -10.60 -24.45
C ARG A 8 -5.49 -11.57 -23.32
N GLY A 9 -6.28 -11.63 -22.26
CA GLY A 9 -5.92 -12.37 -21.04
C GLY A 9 -4.80 -11.68 -20.25
N LEU A 10 -4.49 -12.23 -19.08
CA LEU A 10 -3.38 -11.78 -18.23
C LEU A 10 -2.03 -12.25 -18.79
N SER A 11 -1.00 -11.38 -18.76
CA SER A 11 0.38 -11.83 -19.00
C SER A 11 0.86 -12.75 -17.88
N ALA A 12 1.93 -13.51 -18.14
CA ALA A 12 2.51 -14.42 -17.15
C ALA A 12 3.07 -13.64 -15.95
N GLU A 13 3.76 -12.53 -16.22
CA GLU A 13 4.35 -11.66 -15.20
C GLU A 13 3.27 -11.08 -14.28
N LEU A 14 2.17 -10.57 -14.86
CA LEU A 14 1.08 -9.99 -14.09
C LEU A 14 0.31 -11.05 -13.29
N ALA A 15 0.25 -12.28 -13.78
CA ALA A 15 -0.30 -13.40 -13.03
C ALA A 15 0.59 -13.77 -11.82
N GLU A 16 1.92 -13.73 -11.97
CA GLU A 16 2.86 -13.92 -10.85
C GLU A 16 2.72 -12.82 -9.80
N ASP A 17 2.65 -11.55 -10.23
CA ASP A 17 2.46 -10.41 -9.34
C ASP A 17 1.11 -10.48 -8.60
N LEU A 18 0.04 -10.87 -9.29
CA LEU A 18 -1.27 -11.12 -8.68
C LEU A 18 -1.20 -12.21 -7.60
N ALA A 19 -0.51 -13.33 -7.88
CA ALA A 19 -0.35 -14.42 -6.92
C ALA A 19 0.48 -14.00 -5.70
N ALA A 20 1.57 -13.25 -5.90
CA ALA A 20 2.39 -12.70 -4.83
C ALA A 20 1.58 -11.72 -3.95
N THR A 21 0.83 -10.82 -4.57
CA THR A 21 -0.03 -9.85 -3.88
C THR A 21 -1.12 -10.55 -3.07
N ALA A 22 -1.77 -11.57 -3.63
CA ALA A 22 -2.78 -12.36 -2.93
C ALA A 22 -2.22 -13.07 -1.68
N LEU A 23 -1.01 -13.63 -1.78
CA LEU A 23 -0.34 -14.25 -0.64
C LEU A 23 -0.01 -13.21 0.45
N THR A 24 0.44 -12.01 0.08
CA THR A 24 0.68 -10.92 1.03
C THR A 24 -0.62 -10.50 1.72
N LEU A 25 -1.70 -10.26 0.96
CA LEU A 25 -3.01 -9.95 1.53
C LEU A 25 -3.47 -11.01 2.52
N ALA A 26 -3.40 -12.28 2.14
CA ALA A 26 -3.82 -13.38 3.01
C ALA A 26 -3.03 -13.41 4.32
N LYS A 27 -1.71 -13.20 4.27
CA LYS A 27 -0.86 -13.10 5.47
C LYS A 27 -1.22 -11.91 6.35
N ARG A 28 -1.43 -10.74 5.76
CA ARG A 28 -1.82 -9.51 6.50
C ARG A 28 -3.18 -9.68 7.17
N PHE A 29 -4.18 -10.18 6.45
CA PHE A 29 -5.50 -10.48 7.03
C PHE A 29 -5.45 -11.59 8.09
N ALA A 30 -4.61 -12.61 7.92
CA ALA A 30 -4.39 -13.63 8.94
C ALA A 30 -3.80 -13.04 10.23
N ALA A 31 -2.95 -12.01 10.10
CA ALA A 31 -2.39 -11.24 11.21
C ALA A 31 -3.36 -10.17 11.76
N GLY A 32 -4.58 -10.05 11.23
CA GLY A 32 -5.62 -9.16 11.74
C GLY A 32 -5.67 -7.77 11.09
N ALA A 33 -5.03 -7.57 9.93
CA ALA A 33 -5.04 -6.30 9.20
C ALA A 33 -6.45 -5.86 8.79
N THR A 34 -6.64 -4.54 8.72
CA THR A 34 -7.74 -3.91 7.97
C THR A 34 -7.20 -3.39 6.64
N MET A 35 -7.99 -3.54 5.58
CA MET A 35 -7.68 -2.98 4.27
C MET A 35 -8.44 -1.68 4.02
N TRP A 36 -7.72 -0.64 3.60
CA TRP A 36 -8.25 0.68 3.27
C TRP A 36 -8.18 0.88 1.74
N SER A 37 -9.32 0.90 1.07
CA SER A 37 -9.39 1.08 -0.39
C SER A 37 -9.61 2.54 -0.78
N ILE A 38 -8.83 3.03 -1.74
CA ILE A 38 -8.90 4.40 -2.27
C ILE A 38 -8.97 4.37 -3.79
N ALA A 39 -9.79 5.24 -4.37
CA ALA A 39 -9.91 5.38 -5.83
C ALA A 39 -10.36 6.81 -6.17
N PRO A 40 -9.50 7.84 -5.99
CA PRO A 40 -9.91 9.25 -6.06
C PRO A 40 -10.58 9.64 -7.38
N SER A 41 -10.13 9.06 -8.51
CA SER A 41 -10.71 9.33 -9.82
C SER A 41 -11.92 8.44 -10.14
N TRP A 42 -12.12 7.35 -9.38
CA TRP A 42 -13.09 6.29 -9.66
C TRP A 42 -13.65 5.67 -8.37
N GLU A 43 -14.25 6.50 -7.50
CA GLU A 43 -14.74 6.10 -6.18
C GLU A 43 -15.55 4.78 -6.14
N PRO A 44 -16.39 4.44 -7.15
CA PRO A 44 -17.07 3.15 -7.18
C PRO A 44 -16.14 1.93 -7.06
N HIS A 45 -14.90 1.99 -7.55
CA HIS A 45 -13.94 0.89 -7.40
C HIS A 45 -13.48 0.70 -5.96
N ALA A 46 -13.25 1.78 -5.21
CA ALA A 46 -12.89 1.67 -3.79
C ALA A 46 -14.02 1.03 -2.98
N LEU A 47 -15.26 1.47 -3.23
CA LEU A 47 -16.47 0.90 -2.62
C LEU A 47 -16.66 -0.57 -2.98
N HIS A 48 -16.48 -0.92 -4.27
CA HIS A 48 -16.59 -2.28 -4.75
C HIS A 48 -15.59 -3.20 -4.03
N VAL A 49 -14.31 -2.83 -4.00
CA VAL A 49 -13.26 -3.59 -3.31
C VAL A 49 -13.63 -3.80 -1.84
N ALA A 50 -14.08 -2.76 -1.13
CA ALA A 50 -14.46 -2.91 0.27
C ALA A 50 -15.63 -3.90 0.46
N VAL A 51 -16.67 -3.80 -0.38
CA VAL A 51 -17.85 -4.67 -0.28
C VAL A 51 -17.51 -6.13 -0.56
N GLU A 52 -16.70 -6.43 -1.58
CA GLU A 52 -16.32 -7.82 -1.92
C GLU A 52 -15.59 -8.53 -0.78
N PHE A 53 -14.72 -7.80 -0.06
CA PHE A 53 -13.98 -8.37 1.07
C PHE A 53 -14.85 -8.51 2.33
N VAL A 54 -15.78 -7.58 2.59
CA VAL A 54 -16.67 -7.64 3.76
C VAL A 54 -17.83 -8.62 3.57
N HIS A 55 -18.39 -8.72 2.36
CA HIS A 55 -19.55 -9.54 2.02
C HIS A 55 -19.20 -10.53 0.91
N PRO A 56 -18.42 -11.59 1.22
CA PRO A 56 -17.94 -12.51 0.20
C PRO A 56 -19.09 -13.18 -0.54
N VAL A 57 -19.07 -13.10 -1.88
CA VAL A 57 -20.14 -13.64 -2.75
C VAL A 57 -20.25 -15.17 -2.69
N ILE A 58 -19.15 -15.87 -2.36
CA ILE A 58 -19.12 -17.33 -2.23
C ILE A 58 -19.52 -17.73 -0.82
N MET A 59 -20.58 -18.53 -0.73
CA MET A 59 -21.07 -19.09 0.53
C MET A 59 -19.96 -19.79 1.32
N GLY A 60 -19.84 -19.45 2.60
CA GLY A 60 -18.88 -20.07 3.53
C GLY A 60 -17.48 -19.43 3.55
N LYS A 61 -17.19 -18.45 2.69
CA LYS A 61 -15.94 -17.68 2.78
C LYS A 61 -15.98 -16.69 3.95
N ARG A 62 -14.81 -16.45 4.55
CA ARG A 62 -14.64 -15.56 5.70
C ARG A 62 -14.74 -14.11 5.25
N ALA A 63 -15.54 -13.30 5.95
CA ALA A 63 -15.52 -11.84 5.81
C ALA A 63 -14.18 -11.26 6.28
N LEU A 64 -13.60 -10.36 5.49
CA LEU A 64 -12.32 -9.71 5.75
C LEU A 64 -12.53 -8.21 5.98
N PRO A 65 -11.87 -7.57 6.98
CA PRO A 65 -12.10 -6.17 7.29
C PRO A 65 -11.59 -5.26 6.17
N ALA A 66 -12.51 -4.59 5.45
CA ALA A 66 -12.16 -3.65 4.40
C ALA A 66 -13.08 -2.41 4.45
N VAL A 67 -12.51 -1.22 4.21
CA VAL A 67 -13.21 0.06 4.26
C VAL A 67 -12.77 0.93 3.09
N ALA A 68 -13.73 1.50 2.36
CA ALA A 68 -13.45 2.47 1.32
C ALA A 68 -13.33 3.88 1.92
N LEU A 69 -12.25 4.59 1.58
CA LEU A 69 -12.05 5.99 1.90
C LEU A 69 -12.32 6.82 0.64
N THR A 70 -13.28 7.74 0.73
CA THR A 70 -13.79 8.57 -0.37
C THR A 70 -13.91 10.02 0.08
N GLY A 71 -14.01 10.95 -0.88
CA GLY A 71 -14.07 12.38 -0.58
C GLY A 71 -12.71 13.09 -0.53
N PRO A 72 -12.71 14.37 -0.09
CA PRO A 72 -11.53 15.23 -0.11
C PRO A 72 -10.50 14.85 0.97
N ASP A 73 -9.32 15.48 0.89
CA ASP A 73 -8.22 15.33 1.86
C ASP A 73 -7.77 13.87 2.05
N LEU A 74 -7.71 13.13 0.94
CA LEU A 74 -7.49 11.69 0.91
C LEU A 74 -6.23 11.26 1.67
N VAL A 75 -5.13 11.99 1.52
CA VAL A 75 -3.86 11.71 2.20
C VAL A 75 -4.04 11.72 3.72
N ASP A 76 -4.71 12.75 4.25
CA ASP A 76 -4.96 12.88 5.69
C ASP A 76 -5.95 11.82 6.18
N LEU A 77 -6.99 11.53 5.39
CA LEU A 77 -7.97 10.50 5.71
C LEU A 77 -7.32 9.11 5.83
N VAL A 78 -6.43 8.76 4.90
CA VAL A 78 -5.66 7.50 4.99
C VAL A 78 -4.74 7.55 6.20
N ARG A 79 -4.00 8.65 6.39
CA ARG A 79 -3.02 8.81 7.48
C ARG A 79 -3.63 8.58 8.87
N VAL A 80 -4.84 9.10 9.12
CA VAL A 80 -5.51 8.93 10.43
C VAL A 80 -6.20 7.57 10.60
N SER A 81 -6.55 6.90 9.51
CA SER A 81 -7.26 5.63 9.51
C SER A 81 -6.32 4.44 9.72
N VAL A 82 -5.19 4.46 9.01
CA VAL A 82 -4.23 3.35 8.92
C VAL A 82 -3.51 3.11 10.24
N ARG A 83 -3.43 1.84 10.65
CA ARG A 83 -2.59 1.35 11.75
C ARG A 83 -1.44 0.48 11.23
N PRO A 84 -0.34 0.36 11.99
CA PRO A 84 0.73 -0.59 11.63
C PRO A 84 0.19 -2.01 11.41
N GLY A 85 0.55 -2.62 10.29
CA GLY A 85 0.07 -3.93 9.86
C GLY A 85 -1.13 -3.90 8.92
N ASP A 86 -1.81 -2.75 8.76
CA ASP A 86 -2.91 -2.58 7.81
C ASP A 86 -2.42 -2.60 6.34
N ILE A 87 -3.39 -2.60 5.44
CA ILE A 87 -3.17 -2.57 3.99
C ILE A 87 -3.81 -1.30 3.43
N VAL A 88 -3.13 -0.62 2.50
CA VAL A 88 -3.72 0.41 1.66
C VAL A 88 -3.71 -0.08 0.22
N ILE A 89 -4.89 -0.13 -0.41
CA ILE A 89 -5.04 -0.48 -1.82
C ILE A 89 -5.58 0.72 -2.60
N ALA A 90 -4.85 1.17 -3.63
CA ALA A 90 -5.30 2.25 -4.50
C ALA A 90 -5.67 1.74 -5.89
N ILE A 91 -6.72 2.30 -6.46
CA ILE A 91 -7.09 2.17 -7.88
C ILE A 91 -7.01 3.57 -8.51
N SER A 92 -5.93 3.83 -9.25
CA SER A 92 -5.69 5.15 -9.89
C SER A 92 -4.69 5.05 -11.04
N GLY A 93 -4.61 6.10 -11.86
CA GLY A 93 -3.44 6.33 -12.72
C GLY A 93 -2.19 6.68 -11.90
N ALA A 94 -1.01 6.46 -12.47
CA ALA A 94 0.30 6.68 -11.83
C ALA A 94 0.58 8.16 -11.51
N ASP A 95 -0.06 9.05 -12.27
CA ASP A 95 0.03 10.50 -12.18
C ASP A 95 -0.89 11.12 -11.11
N ASN A 96 -1.66 10.31 -10.37
CA ASN A 96 -2.46 10.82 -9.25
C ASN A 96 -1.57 11.23 -8.05
N ALA A 97 -1.56 12.53 -7.72
CA ALA A 97 -0.69 13.10 -6.69
C ALA A 97 -1.00 12.61 -5.27
N ASP A 98 -2.29 12.47 -4.92
CA ASP A 98 -2.70 12.01 -3.61
C ASP A 98 -2.31 10.54 -3.40
N VAL A 99 -2.50 9.69 -4.40
CA VAL A 99 -2.11 8.28 -4.34
C VAL A 99 -0.60 8.15 -4.23
N ARG A 100 0.19 8.89 -5.03
CA ARG A 100 1.66 8.91 -4.86
C ARG A 100 2.08 9.30 -3.45
N SER A 101 1.45 10.34 -2.90
CA SER A 101 1.75 10.79 -1.53
C SER A 101 1.41 9.73 -0.49
N VAL A 102 0.27 9.04 -0.64
CA VAL A 102 -0.11 7.91 0.21
C VAL A 102 0.89 6.76 0.11
N MET A 103 1.23 6.32 -1.10
CA MET A 103 2.13 5.17 -1.29
C MET A 103 3.52 5.42 -0.72
N ARG A 104 4.02 6.65 -0.85
CA ARG A 104 5.31 7.07 -0.30
C ARG A 104 5.32 7.12 1.23
N ARG A 105 4.20 7.49 1.87
CA ARG A 105 4.12 7.66 3.34
C ARG A 105 3.65 6.42 4.08
N ALA A 106 2.86 5.56 3.44
CA ALA A 106 2.31 4.35 4.05
C ALA A 106 3.34 3.41 4.70
N PRO A 107 4.58 3.23 4.16
CA PRO A 107 5.61 2.46 4.84
C PRO A 107 6.01 3.06 6.19
N ALA A 108 6.07 4.40 6.31
CA ALA A 108 6.29 5.07 7.60
C ALA A 108 5.10 4.89 8.57
N TRP A 109 3.91 4.60 8.05
CA TRP A 109 2.74 4.25 8.86
C TRP A 109 2.68 2.77 9.23
N GLY A 110 3.58 1.96 8.68
CA GLY A 110 3.64 0.51 8.85
C GLY A 110 2.59 -0.26 8.04
N ALA A 111 2.02 0.34 7.00
CA ALA A 111 1.04 -0.30 6.14
C ALA A 111 1.69 -0.89 4.90
N THR A 112 1.13 -2.02 4.44
CA THR A 112 1.47 -2.60 3.14
C THR A 112 0.68 -1.91 2.03
N THR A 113 1.33 -1.58 0.92
CA THR A 113 0.75 -0.82 -0.19
C THR A 113 0.52 -1.67 -1.43
N ILE A 114 -0.66 -1.53 -2.03
CA ILE A 114 -1.02 -2.15 -3.31
C ILE A 114 -1.55 -1.05 -4.22
N TRP A 115 -1.04 -0.99 -5.45
CA TRP A 115 -1.48 -0.02 -6.44
C TRP A 115 -1.92 -0.72 -7.72
N ILE A 116 -3.20 -0.58 -8.05
CA ILE A 116 -3.81 -1.09 -9.27
C ILE A 116 -4.05 0.08 -10.24
N GLY A 117 -3.67 -0.09 -11.51
CA GLY A 117 -3.95 0.89 -12.56
C GLY A 117 -3.70 0.37 -13.97
N SER A 118 -3.65 1.29 -14.93
CA SER A 118 -3.49 0.97 -16.35
C SER A 118 -2.76 2.08 -17.11
N GLY A 119 -2.15 1.74 -18.25
CA GLY A 119 -1.40 2.67 -19.09
C GLY A 119 0.06 2.77 -18.66
N ASP A 120 0.60 3.98 -18.52
CA ASP A 120 1.98 4.17 -18.08
C ASP A 120 2.13 3.82 -16.59
N ALA A 121 2.91 2.79 -16.29
CA ALA A 121 3.09 2.27 -14.94
C ALA A 121 4.00 3.18 -14.09
N PRO A 122 3.75 3.28 -12.77
CA PRO A 122 4.75 3.83 -11.86
C PRO A 122 5.94 2.86 -11.75
N PRO A 123 7.08 3.31 -11.20
CA PRO A 123 8.18 2.42 -10.85
C PRO A 123 7.72 1.27 -9.96
N ALA A 124 8.29 0.08 -10.11
CA ALA A 124 7.91 -1.09 -9.31
C ALA A 124 8.10 -0.86 -7.79
N ALA A 125 9.03 0.01 -7.40
CA ALA A 125 9.29 0.38 -6.01
C ALA A 125 8.29 1.41 -5.44
N ALA A 126 7.36 1.92 -6.26
CA ALA A 126 6.39 2.92 -5.82
C ALA A 126 5.36 2.37 -4.82
N ALA A 127 5.19 1.05 -4.72
CA ALA A 127 4.38 0.36 -3.73
C ALA A 127 4.95 -1.05 -3.46
N ASP A 128 4.54 -1.74 -2.39
CA ASP A 128 4.94 -3.13 -2.16
C ASP A 128 4.47 -4.05 -3.30
N HIS A 129 3.32 -3.71 -3.90
CA HIS A 129 2.74 -4.42 -5.04
C HIS A 129 2.15 -3.42 -6.06
N VAL A 130 2.66 -3.44 -7.29
CA VAL A 130 2.10 -2.69 -8.42
C VAL A 130 1.47 -3.68 -9.39
N LEU A 131 0.15 -3.59 -9.60
CA LEU A 131 -0.62 -4.45 -10.50
C LEU A 131 -1.15 -3.61 -11.65
N TRP A 132 -0.51 -3.72 -12.81
CA TRP A 132 -0.72 -2.77 -13.91
C TRP A 132 -1.21 -3.43 -15.20
N LEU A 133 -2.31 -2.90 -15.75
CA LEU A 133 -2.81 -3.29 -17.06
C LEU A 133 -2.05 -2.55 -18.17
N ASP A 134 -1.46 -3.30 -19.08
CA ASP A 134 -0.90 -2.77 -20.34
C ASP A 134 -2.02 -2.48 -21.36
N ASP A 135 -2.85 -1.49 -21.02
CA ASP A 135 -3.92 -0.97 -21.86
C ASP A 135 -4.01 0.55 -21.71
N PRO A 136 -3.61 1.33 -22.73
CA PRO A 136 -3.61 2.78 -22.68
C PRO A 136 -5.02 3.38 -22.90
N ASP A 137 -6.07 2.58 -23.09
CA ASP A 137 -7.42 3.08 -23.29
C ASP A 137 -7.91 3.80 -22.01
N PRO A 138 -8.24 5.11 -22.07
CA PRO A 138 -8.72 5.85 -20.90
C PRO A 138 -10.04 5.31 -20.34
N ARG A 139 -10.72 4.41 -21.07
CA ARG A 139 -11.96 3.74 -20.63
C ARG A 139 -11.72 2.46 -19.85
N VAL A 140 -10.48 1.97 -19.71
CA VAL A 140 -10.15 0.77 -18.90
C VAL A 140 -10.83 0.76 -17.51
N PRO A 141 -10.91 1.88 -16.78
CA PRO A 141 -11.63 1.90 -15.50
C PRO A 141 -13.12 1.53 -15.61
N ALA A 142 -13.74 1.67 -16.78
CA ALA A 142 -15.15 1.39 -17.04
C ALA A 142 -15.40 0.14 -17.90
N THR A 143 -14.36 -0.49 -18.47
CA THR A 143 -14.52 -1.69 -19.33
C THR A 143 -14.55 -3.00 -18.54
N GLY A 144 -14.22 -2.97 -17.24
CA GLY A 144 -14.24 -4.14 -16.34
C GLY A 144 -12.86 -4.74 -16.05
N GLY A 145 -11.77 -4.20 -16.61
CA GLY A 145 -10.42 -4.71 -16.38
C GLY A 145 -10.00 -4.69 -14.91
N PHE A 146 -10.23 -3.57 -14.22
CA PHE A 146 -9.98 -3.48 -12.77
C PHE A 146 -10.89 -4.40 -11.96
N VAL A 147 -12.15 -4.56 -12.40
CA VAL A 147 -13.12 -5.45 -11.74
C VAL A 147 -12.59 -6.88 -11.70
N LEU A 148 -12.13 -7.36 -12.86
CA LEU A 148 -11.50 -8.67 -12.96
C LEU A 148 -10.29 -8.79 -12.02
N PHE A 149 -9.45 -7.76 -11.92
CA PHE A 149 -8.22 -7.81 -11.10
C PHE A 149 -8.50 -7.96 -9.63
N TYR A 150 -9.33 -7.08 -9.06
CA TYR A 150 -9.61 -7.18 -7.63
C TYR A 150 -10.51 -8.39 -7.31
N HIS A 151 -11.28 -8.92 -8.26
CA HIS A 151 -11.99 -10.20 -8.09
C HIS A 151 -11.04 -11.39 -8.06
N LEU A 152 -10.08 -11.46 -8.98
CA LEU A 152 -9.03 -12.49 -8.94
C LEU A 152 -8.18 -12.37 -7.68
N LEU A 153 -7.82 -11.15 -7.29
CA LEU A 153 -7.08 -10.90 -6.05
C LEU A 153 -7.87 -11.38 -4.83
N TRP A 154 -9.17 -11.09 -4.77
CA TRP A 154 -10.07 -11.61 -3.74
C TRP A 154 -10.12 -13.14 -3.72
N GLU A 155 -10.27 -13.78 -4.88
CA GLU A 155 -10.38 -15.24 -4.99
C GLU A 155 -9.08 -15.93 -4.56
N LEU A 156 -7.94 -15.47 -5.09
CA LEU A 156 -6.62 -16.01 -4.76
C LEU A 156 -6.25 -15.77 -3.28
N THR A 157 -6.65 -14.64 -2.70
CA THR A 157 -6.50 -14.40 -1.25
C THR A 157 -7.25 -15.45 -0.44
N HIS A 158 -8.45 -15.82 -0.88
CA HIS A 158 -9.24 -16.88 -0.24
C HIS A 158 -8.66 -18.27 -0.45
N VAL A 159 -8.10 -18.56 -1.62
CA VAL A 159 -7.36 -19.82 -1.87
C VAL A 159 -6.20 -19.96 -0.88
N CYS A 160 -5.47 -18.88 -0.58
CA CYS A 160 -4.40 -18.92 0.42
C CYS A 160 -4.90 -19.30 1.83
N PHE A 161 -6.12 -18.91 2.21
CA PHE A 161 -6.73 -19.32 3.49
C PHE A 161 -7.07 -20.82 3.54
N GLU A 162 -7.40 -21.43 2.41
CA GLU A 162 -7.62 -22.88 2.30
C GLU A 162 -6.31 -23.67 2.46
N HIS A 163 -5.18 -23.02 2.18
CA HIS A 163 -3.83 -23.55 2.35
C HIS A 163 -3.09 -22.90 3.53
N SER A 164 -3.67 -22.97 4.74
CA SER A 164 -3.18 -22.28 5.95
C SER A 164 -1.69 -22.49 6.31
N GLY A 165 -1.04 -23.54 5.80
CA GLY A 165 0.40 -23.72 5.89
C GLY A 165 1.22 -22.58 5.28
N LEU A 166 0.68 -21.90 4.26
CA LEU A 166 1.29 -20.72 3.60
C LEU A 166 1.29 -19.47 4.48
N LEU A 167 0.41 -19.41 5.48
CA LEU A 167 0.19 -18.23 6.33
C LEU A 167 1.06 -18.25 7.59
N LYS A 168 1.76 -19.36 7.85
CA LYS A 168 2.65 -19.46 9.00
C LYS A 168 3.89 -18.58 8.77
N PRO A 169 4.32 -17.79 9.77
CA PRO A 169 5.57 -17.04 9.65
C PRO A 169 6.73 -18.02 9.43
N LYS A 170 7.68 -17.65 8.56
CA LYS A 170 8.90 -18.44 8.39
C LYS A 170 9.76 -18.25 9.65
N PRO A 171 10.28 -19.31 10.27
CA PRO A 171 11.26 -19.17 11.35
C PRO A 171 12.56 -18.61 10.76
N GLY A 172 13.01 -17.42 11.18
CA GLY A 172 14.32 -16.89 10.74
C GLY A 172 14.60 -15.39 10.83
N ASP A 173 13.58 -14.52 10.96
CA ASP A 173 13.79 -13.07 10.81
C ASP A 173 14.13 -12.30 12.11
N GLU A 174 14.54 -13.00 13.18
CA GLU A 174 15.06 -12.33 14.39
C GLU A 174 16.50 -11.85 14.14
N VAL A 175 16.62 -10.66 13.53
CA VAL A 175 17.88 -9.93 13.44
C VAL A 175 18.08 -9.11 14.72
N CYS A 176 19.28 -9.14 15.28
CA CYS A 176 19.62 -8.31 16.44
C CYS A 176 19.48 -6.82 16.08
N VAL A 177 18.51 -6.14 16.69
CA VAL A 177 18.20 -4.72 16.46
C VAL A 177 19.39 -3.80 16.76
N THR A 178 20.31 -4.22 17.64
CA THR A 178 21.54 -3.47 17.99
C THR A 178 22.68 -3.68 16.98
N CYS A 179 22.65 -4.76 16.21
CA CYS A 179 23.65 -5.07 15.18
C CYS A 179 23.12 -4.84 13.76
N SER A 180 21.86 -4.40 13.64
CA SER A 180 21.24 -4.08 12.37
C SER A 180 21.51 -2.60 12.07
N ASP A 181 22.24 -2.34 10.99
CA ASP A 181 22.35 -1.01 10.38
C ASP A 181 21.03 -0.65 9.66
N GLU A 182 19.89 -0.80 10.34
CA GLU A 182 18.56 -0.56 9.79
C GLU A 182 18.24 0.94 9.82
N GLY A 183 18.07 1.53 8.64
CA GLY A 183 17.41 2.82 8.47
C GLY A 183 15.91 2.62 8.34
N ARG A 184 15.12 3.32 9.15
CA ARG A 184 13.65 3.23 9.14
C ARG A 184 13.06 4.50 8.54
N LEU A 185 12.16 4.36 7.58
CA LEU A 185 11.40 5.50 7.09
C LEU A 185 10.51 6.07 8.20
N GLY A 186 10.51 7.39 8.33
CA GLY A 186 9.67 8.12 9.28
C GLY A 186 8.99 9.34 8.64
N GLU A 187 7.75 9.61 9.04
CA GLU A 187 7.01 10.84 8.70
C GLU A 187 7.08 11.80 9.89
N VAL A 188 7.56 13.01 9.64
CA VAL A 188 7.62 14.08 10.64
C VAL A 188 6.20 14.50 11.01
N VAL A 189 5.86 14.41 12.30
CA VAL A 189 4.52 14.73 12.83
C VAL A 189 4.37 16.22 13.10
N SER A 190 5.44 16.87 13.55
CA SER A 190 5.50 18.30 13.86
C SER A 190 6.87 18.83 13.49
N ALA A 191 6.95 20.08 13.06
CA ALA A 191 8.21 20.73 12.71
C ALA A 191 9.26 20.63 13.82
N SER A 192 10.53 20.59 13.43
CA SER A 192 11.66 20.51 14.37
C SER A 192 11.71 21.71 15.32
N VAL A 193 11.94 21.42 16.60
CA VAL A 193 12.19 22.41 17.65
C VAL A 193 13.45 21.99 18.41
N ASP A 194 14.42 22.90 18.52
CA ASP A 194 15.69 22.68 19.22
C ASP A 194 16.44 21.39 18.79
N GLY A 195 16.45 21.11 17.48
CA GLY A 195 17.16 19.95 16.93
C GLY A 195 16.46 18.62 17.09
N GLN A 196 15.17 18.61 17.41
CA GLN A 196 14.35 17.41 17.57
C GLN A 196 12.97 17.56 16.94
N ALA A 197 12.42 16.45 16.45
CA ALA A 197 11.04 16.38 15.97
C ALA A 197 10.37 15.07 16.40
N ARG A 198 9.05 15.09 16.55
CA ARG A 198 8.25 13.87 16.67
C ARG A 198 8.11 13.23 15.30
N VAL A 199 8.47 11.96 15.18
CA VAL A 199 8.44 11.22 13.91
C VAL A 199 7.62 9.95 14.08
N ARG A 200 6.67 9.73 13.16
CA ARG A 200 5.90 8.48 13.06
C ARG A 200 6.68 7.50 12.19
N THR A 201 7.00 6.34 12.74
CA THR A 201 7.54 5.19 12.01
C THR A 201 6.57 4.02 12.09
N ALA A 202 6.87 2.93 11.37
CA ALA A 202 6.10 1.70 11.43
C ALA A 202 6.00 1.10 12.85
N ARG A 203 6.91 1.49 13.77
CA ARG A 203 6.94 1.03 15.17
C ARG A 203 6.18 1.95 16.13
N GLY A 204 5.68 3.09 15.66
CA GLY A 204 5.00 4.09 16.46
C GLY A 204 5.63 5.48 16.33
N ILE A 205 5.23 6.40 17.21
CA ILE A 205 5.77 7.76 17.23
C ILE A 205 6.90 7.82 18.26
N GLU A 206 8.05 8.36 17.85
CA GLU A 206 9.22 8.56 18.69
C GLU A 206 9.79 9.98 18.52
N ASP A 207 10.53 10.45 19.53
CA ASP A 207 11.30 11.69 19.44
C ASP A 207 12.63 11.40 18.75
N VAL A 208 12.91 12.13 17.67
CA VAL A 208 14.07 11.91 16.82
C VAL A 208 14.94 13.17 16.80
N VAL A 209 16.25 13.00 16.91
CA VAL A 209 17.23 14.07 16.75
C VAL A 209 17.33 14.43 15.26
N THR A 210 17.10 15.69 14.92
CA THR A 210 17.04 16.20 13.53
C THR A 210 18.16 17.17 13.19
N THR A 211 19.10 17.42 14.10
CA THR A 211 20.20 18.40 13.93
C THR A 211 21.02 18.24 12.65
N LEU A 212 21.08 17.04 12.06
CA LEU A 212 21.78 16.77 10.80
C LEU A 212 21.00 17.17 9.55
N VAL A 213 19.67 17.25 9.66
CA VAL A 213 18.74 17.45 8.54
C VAL A 213 17.85 18.68 8.72
N ASP A 214 17.99 19.41 9.83
CA ASP A 214 17.19 20.60 10.12
C ASP A 214 17.30 21.66 9.00
N PRO A 215 16.24 22.45 8.77
CA PRO A 215 14.91 22.30 9.39
C PRO A 215 14.10 21.16 8.76
N VAL A 216 13.23 20.52 9.55
CA VAL A 216 12.20 19.59 9.03
C VAL A 216 10.79 20.10 9.33
N ALA A 217 9.88 19.94 8.36
CA ALA A 217 8.47 20.32 8.46
C ALA A 217 7.54 19.11 8.64
N ALA A 218 6.33 19.36 9.14
CA ALA A 218 5.33 18.31 9.29
C ALA A 218 4.95 17.71 7.92
N GLY A 219 4.91 16.38 7.84
CA GLY A 219 4.63 15.62 6.62
C GLY A 219 5.84 15.30 5.76
N GLU A 220 7.02 15.85 6.08
CA GLU A 220 8.28 15.45 5.43
C GLU A 220 8.69 14.03 5.85
N LEU A 221 9.40 13.35 4.96
CA LEU A 221 9.90 12.01 5.19
C LEU A 221 11.40 12.06 5.46
N VAL A 222 11.81 11.31 6.48
CA VAL A 222 13.20 11.22 6.93
C VAL A 222 13.60 9.77 7.10
N LEU A 223 14.88 9.48 6.90
CA LEU A 223 15.48 8.20 7.26
C LEU A 223 15.99 8.26 8.71
N VAL A 224 15.42 7.44 9.59
CA VAL A 224 15.75 7.39 11.02
C VAL A 224 16.63 6.20 11.31
N HIS A 225 17.81 6.45 11.89
CA HIS A 225 18.73 5.44 12.37
C HIS A 225 19.20 5.78 13.79
N ALA A 226 19.13 4.80 14.70
CA ALA A 226 19.53 4.95 16.11
C ALA A 226 18.99 6.21 16.81
N GLY A 227 17.72 6.58 16.54
CA GLY A 227 17.07 7.76 17.13
C GLY A 227 17.45 9.11 16.51
N THR A 228 18.18 9.10 15.39
CA THR A 228 18.60 10.29 14.65
C THR A 228 18.09 10.25 13.22
N ALA A 229 17.58 11.37 12.70
CA ALA A 229 17.28 11.54 11.28
C ALA A 229 18.59 11.81 10.54
N ILE A 230 18.98 10.93 9.63
CA ILE A 230 20.27 10.97 8.93
C ILE A 230 20.18 11.53 7.52
N SER A 231 18.99 11.53 6.91
CA SER A 231 18.72 12.17 5.62
C SER A 231 17.24 12.53 5.50
N HIS A 232 16.96 13.49 4.61
CA HIS A 232 15.64 13.63 3.98
C HIS A 232 15.41 12.46 3.02
N VAL A 233 14.14 12.22 2.67
CA VAL A 233 13.76 11.30 1.60
C VAL A 233 13.02 12.11 0.55
N ASP A 234 13.70 12.38 -0.56
CA ASP A 234 13.17 13.22 -1.63
C ASP A 234 12.28 12.43 -2.60
N GLU A 235 11.50 13.14 -3.43
CA GLU A 235 10.60 12.48 -4.41
C GLU A 235 11.35 11.65 -5.46
N GLU A 236 12.63 11.94 -5.71
CA GLU A 236 13.47 11.23 -6.69
C GLU A 236 14.15 9.97 -6.13
N ASP A 237 14.23 9.81 -4.79
CA ASP A 237 14.90 8.67 -4.16
C ASP A 237 14.06 7.38 -4.18
N VAL A 238 12.81 7.46 -4.63
CA VAL A 238 11.82 6.36 -4.69
C VAL A 238 11.43 6.02 -6.14
N SER A 239 12.01 6.72 -7.13
CA SER A 239 11.72 6.50 -8.57
C SER A 239 12.63 5.49 -9.24
#